data_AF-A0A6J8D1F2-F1
#
_entry.id   AF-A0A6J8D1F2-F1
#
_cell.length_a   1.000
_cell.length_b   1.000
_cell.length_c   1.000
_cell.angle_alpha   90.00
_cell.angle_beta   90.00
_cell.angle_gamma   90.00
#
_symmetry.space_group_name_H-M   'P 1'
#
loop_
_entity.id
_entity.type
_entity.pdbx_description
1 polymer ?
#
loop_
_entity_poly.entity_id
_entity_poly.type
_entity_poly.pdbx_seq_one_letter_code
_entity_poly.pdbx_strand_id
1 'polypeptide(L)'
;MFTVYEASYKQKDHRSSGEDEHVIITGLTGESIRVPLSQSMTIKQLKDIIQQRLGHEKNKQKLVYEGKDLQNEEAQLSSFGVTSNSKICLVVCLYAIPEYFDHVIFDLYWGFPMKETRSLFSFFGFGINKEYQLDFLDASCLMFCGPDHYKTIDYIKKKSEAGVEHSGDRNDYASKTGHHTIDVHLSEIPRDVTHLFFTLSAWNSPSIAKFPNPSLKFFEASKRNKNLCKTSFSHAGNSQAVIMCSVSKSSGNWKIFESGILSAGNAKDYGPLEETITKLIKSGY
;
A
#
# COMPACT_ATOMS: atom_id res chain seq x y z
N MET A 1 53.91 -4.92 -41.76
CA MET A 1 53.65 -6.18 -41.05
C MET A 1 52.37 -5.97 -40.24
N PHE A 2 51.22 -6.23 -40.85
CA PHE A 2 49.90 -6.12 -40.23
C PHE A 2 49.36 -7.54 -40.11
N THR A 3 49.10 -7.98 -38.88
CA THR A 3 48.58 -9.32 -38.62
C THR A 3 47.06 -9.29 -38.58
N VAL A 4 46.48 -10.19 -39.38
CA VAL A 4 45.07 -10.43 -39.65
C VAL A 4 44.35 -10.93 -38.39
N TYR A 5 43.15 -10.42 -38.13
CA TYR A 5 42.21 -11.02 -37.18
C TYR A 5 41.51 -12.20 -37.86
N GLU A 6 41.83 -13.43 -37.46
CA GLU A 6 40.99 -14.59 -37.76
C GLU A 6 39.96 -14.79 -36.66
N ALA A 7 38.69 -14.77 -37.06
CA ALA A 7 37.56 -15.17 -36.25
C ALA A 7 37.60 -16.70 -36.05
N SER A 8 37.69 -17.15 -34.80
CA SER A 8 37.40 -18.55 -34.45
C SER A 8 36.00 -18.64 -33.84
N TYR A 9 35.06 -19.04 -34.69
CA TYR A 9 33.73 -19.52 -34.32
C TYR A 9 33.90 -20.84 -33.56
N LYS A 10 33.42 -20.92 -32.31
CA LYS A 10 33.25 -22.21 -31.61
C LYS A 10 31.77 -22.56 -31.47
N GLN A 11 31.53 -23.83 -31.77
CA GLN A 11 30.29 -24.53 -32.06
C GLN A 11 29.30 -24.56 -30.88
N LYS A 12 28.00 -24.51 -31.19
CA LYS A 12 26.87 -24.69 -30.25
C LYS A 12 26.77 -26.14 -29.76
N ASP A 13 26.59 -26.32 -28.45
CA ASP A 13 25.79 -27.36 -27.76
C ASP A 13 25.79 -26.99 -26.26
N HIS A 14 24.72 -26.93 -25.48
CA HIS A 14 23.44 -27.62 -25.46
C HIS A 14 22.26 -26.63 -25.38
N ARG A 15 21.14 -26.97 -26.04
CA ARG A 15 19.82 -26.50 -25.60
C ARG A 15 19.49 -27.16 -24.27
N SER A 16 19.64 -26.44 -23.15
CA SER A 16 18.65 -26.53 -22.08
C SER A 16 17.67 -25.37 -22.30
N SER A 17 16.39 -25.68 -22.43
CA SER A 17 15.33 -24.71 -22.16
C SER A 17 15.26 -24.47 -20.64
N GLY A 18 16.37 -24.04 -20.04
CA GLY A 18 16.39 -23.65 -18.64
C GLY A 18 15.75 -22.29 -18.55
N GLU A 19 14.56 -22.19 -17.96
CA GLU A 19 14.13 -20.91 -17.43
C GLU A 19 15.25 -20.40 -16.53
N ASP A 20 15.81 -19.23 -16.81
CA ASP A 20 16.78 -18.60 -15.92
C ASP A 20 16.20 -18.59 -14.50
N GLU A 21 16.87 -19.28 -13.57
CA GLU A 21 16.41 -19.38 -12.18
C GLU A 21 16.28 -17.97 -11.60
N HIS A 22 15.12 -17.68 -11.00
CA HIS A 22 14.83 -16.36 -10.49
C HIS A 22 13.95 -16.43 -9.24
N VAL A 23 14.04 -15.38 -8.43
CA VAL A 23 13.10 -15.09 -7.35
C VAL A 23 12.21 -13.93 -7.78
N ILE A 24 10.95 -13.99 -7.38
CA ILE A 24 9.96 -12.95 -7.66
C ILE A 24 9.85 -12.06 -6.43
N ILE A 25 10.10 -10.77 -6.60
CA ILE A 25 9.82 -9.76 -5.57
C ILE A 25 8.48 -9.13 -5.94
N THR A 26 7.55 -9.09 -4.99
CA THR A 26 6.22 -8.49 -5.19
C THR A 26 5.95 -7.50 -4.08
N GLY A 27 5.71 -6.25 -4.43
CA GLY A 27 5.27 -5.24 -3.47
C GLY A 27 3.77 -5.29 -3.23
N LEU A 28 3.32 -4.71 -2.13
CA LEU A 28 1.91 -4.72 -1.75
C LEU A 28 1.03 -3.90 -2.71
N THR A 29 1.61 -2.95 -3.46
CA THR A 29 0.87 -2.15 -4.45
C THR A 29 0.76 -2.82 -5.83
N GLY A 30 1.30 -4.04 -5.97
CA GLY A 30 1.20 -4.88 -7.16
C GLY A 30 2.40 -4.80 -8.11
N GLU A 31 3.39 -3.95 -7.83
CA GLU A 31 4.65 -3.94 -8.55
C GLU A 31 5.41 -5.25 -8.33
N SER A 32 6.08 -5.74 -9.38
CA SER A 32 6.84 -6.98 -9.28
C SER A 32 8.06 -6.98 -10.19
N ILE A 33 9.17 -7.55 -9.70
CA ILE A 33 10.37 -7.80 -10.48
C ILE A 33 10.83 -9.25 -10.35
N ARG A 34 11.45 -9.76 -11.41
CA ARG A 34 12.19 -11.03 -11.39
C ARG A 34 13.67 -10.74 -11.17
N VAL A 35 14.26 -11.33 -10.14
CA VAL A 35 15.68 -11.19 -9.80
C VAL A 35 16.37 -12.52 -10.05
N PRO A 36 17.45 -12.58 -10.85
CA PRO A 36 18.21 -13.81 -11.04
C PRO A 36 18.63 -14.41 -9.70
N LEU A 37 18.36 -15.70 -9.52
CA LEU A 37 18.61 -16.37 -8.26
C LEU A 37 20.07 -16.79 -8.17
N SER A 38 20.73 -16.35 -7.10
CA SER A 38 21.97 -16.95 -6.63
C SER A 38 21.75 -17.38 -5.18
N GLN A 39 21.99 -18.66 -4.88
CA GLN A 39 21.78 -19.23 -3.55
C GLN A 39 22.64 -18.55 -2.47
N SER A 40 23.77 -17.95 -2.87
CA SER A 40 24.67 -17.19 -1.99
C SER A 40 24.33 -15.70 -1.91
N MET A 41 23.32 -15.22 -2.63
CA MET A 41 22.90 -13.81 -2.57
C MET A 41 22.46 -13.48 -1.15
N THR A 42 22.99 -12.41 -0.59
CA THR A 42 22.58 -11.94 0.74
C THR A 42 21.34 -11.07 0.66
N ILE A 43 20.64 -10.94 1.79
CA ILE A 43 19.49 -10.03 1.90
C ILE A 43 19.89 -8.59 1.54
N LYS A 44 21.07 -8.14 1.96
CA LYS A 44 21.62 -6.82 1.60
C LYS A 44 21.71 -6.62 0.09
N GLN A 45 22.28 -7.60 -0.62
CA GLN A 45 22.42 -7.55 -2.08
C GLN A 45 21.05 -7.55 -2.78
N LEU A 46 20.10 -8.34 -2.28
CA LEU A 46 18.74 -8.32 -2.81
C LEU A 46 18.10 -6.94 -2.64
N LYS A 47 18.29 -6.29 -1.47
CA LYS A 47 17.81 -4.93 -1.25
C LYS A 47 18.47 -3.88 -2.16
N ASP A 48 19.76 -4.03 -2.46
CA ASP A 48 20.47 -3.20 -3.44
C ASP A 48 19.80 -3.30 -4.82
N ILE A 49 19.46 -4.52 -5.26
CA ILE A 49 18.78 -4.77 -6.54
C ILE A 49 17.38 -4.13 -6.56
N ILE A 50 16.62 -4.29 -5.47
CA ILE A 50 15.29 -3.68 -5.33
C ILE A 50 15.39 -2.15 -5.38
N GLN A 51 16.38 -1.55 -4.72
CA GLN A 51 16.60 -0.10 -4.79
C GLN A 51 16.91 0.33 -6.22
N GLN A 52 17.77 -0.39 -6.93
CA GLN A 52 18.14 -0.06 -8.30
C GLN A 52 16.96 -0.19 -9.28
N ARG A 53 16.10 -1.20 -9.10
CA ARG A 53 15.04 -1.54 -10.06
C ARG A 53 13.68 -0.93 -9.75
N LEU A 54 13.35 -0.76 -8.47
CA LEU A 54 12.06 -0.21 -8.00
C LEU A 54 12.20 1.17 -7.34
N GLY A 55 13.42 1.61 -6.99
CA GLY A 55 13.65 2.94 -6.42
C GLY A 55 13.42 3.06 -4.92
N HIS A 56 12.99 2.00 -4.23
CA HIS A 56 12.79 2.03 -2.77
C HIS A 56 14.13 1.99 -2.03
N GLU A 57 14.39 2.95 -1.14
CA GLU A 57 15.61 3.01 -0.34
C GLU A 57 15.76 1.77 0.56
N LYS A 58 16.97 1.22 0.70
CA LYS A 58 17.22 -0.06 1.39
C LYS A 58 16.74 -0.10 2.84
N ASN A 59 16.89 1.02 3.56
CA ASN A 59 16.42 1.17 4.93
C ASN A 59 14.88 1.22 5.06
N LYS A 60 14.17 1.43 3.95
CA LYS A 60 12.71 1.39 3.87
C LYS A 60 12.18 0.02 3.42
N GLN A 61 13.04 -0.89 2.98
CA GLN A 61 12.64 -2.21 2.51
C GLN A 61 12.54 -3.20 3.66
N LYS A 62 11.33 -3.72 3.90
CA LYS A 62 11.09 -4.92 4.70
C LYS A 62 10.77 -6.06 3.74
N LEU A 63 11.52 -7.17 3.84
CA LEU A 63 11.32 -8.35 3.02
C LEU A 63 10.72 -9.47 3.86
N VAL A 64 9.66 -10.10 3.35
CA VAL A 64 8.93 -11.18 4.04
C VAL A 64 8.84 -12.39 3.13
N TYR A 65 9.22 -13.56 3.65
CA TYR A 65 9.13 -14.84 2.93
C TYR A 65 8.53 -15.91 3.84
N GLU A 66 7.43 -16.53 3.40
CA GLU A 66 6.68 -17.54 4.17
C GLU A 66 6.35 -17.08 5.61
N GLY A 67 5.95 -15.80 5.77
CA GLY A 67 5.65 -15.21 7.07
C GLY A 67 6.86 -14.85 7.93
N LYS A 68 8.09 -15.03 7.43
CA LYS A 68 9.33 -14.70 8.13
C LYS A 68 9.92 -13.40 7.60
N ASP A 69 10.19 -12.48 8.51
CA ASP A 69 10.95 -11.26 8.21
C ASP A 69 12.41 -11.61 7.92
N LEU A 70 12.90 -11.21 6.74
CA LEU A 70 14.30 -11.38 6.33
C LEU A 70 15.15 -10.22 6.85
N GLN A 71 15.32 -10.13 8.18
CA GLN A 71 15.95 -8.96 8.83
C GLN A 71 17.48 -8.99 8.81
N ASN A 72 18.09 -10.18 8.83
CA ASN A 72 19.54 -10.32 8.85
C ASN A 72 20.13 -10.03 7.45
N GLU A 73 20.77 -8.87 7.31
CA GLU A 73 21.30 -8.39 6.03
C GLU A 73 22.41 -9.28 5.44
N GLU A 74 23.14 -10.00 6.30
CA GLU A 74 24.23 -10.89 5.88
C GLU A 74 23.78 -12.34 5.65
N ALA A 75 22.54 -12.67 6.00
CA ALA A 75 21.98 -14.00 5.72
C ALA A 75 21.78 -14.19 4.21
N GLN A 76 22.04 -15.42 3.74
CA GLN A 76 21.86 -15.80 2.34
C GLN A 76 20.44 -16.27 2.05
N LEU A 77 19.96 -16.10 0.83
CA LEU A 77 18.63 -16.58 0.40
C LEU A 77 18.43 -18.08 0.67
N SER A 78 19.47 -18.89 0.42
CA SER A 78 19.47 -20.33 0.71
C SER A 78 19.16 -20.66 2.17
N SER A 79 19.61 -19.84 3.12
CA SER A 79 19.38 -20.07 4.56
C SER A 79 17.90 -19.96 4.97
N PHE A 80 17.08 -19.31 4.13
CA PHE A 80 15.63 -19.23 4.32
C PHE A 80 14.86 -20.25 3.49
N GLY A 81 15.55 -21.10 2.71
CA GLY A 81 14.91 -22.08 1.82
C GLY A 81 14.38 -21.48 0.51
N VAL A 82 14.84 -20.27 0.13
CA VAL A 82 14.39 -19.62 -1.12
C VAL A 82 14.90 -20.41 -2.33
N THR A 83 13.96 -20.82 -3.18
CA THR A 83 14.21 -21.58 -4.41
C THR A 83 13.74 -20.80 -5.64
N SER A 84 14.04 -21.31 -6.84
CA SER A 84 13.54 -20.70 -8.08
C SER A 84 12.01 -20.59 -8.06
N ASN A 85 11.48 -19.49 -8.58
CA ASN A 85 10.07 -19.08 -8.56
C ASN A 85 9.49 -18.77 -7.16
N SER A 86 10.30 -18.77 -6.10
CA SER A 86 9.87 -18.27 -4.78
C SER A 86 9.41 -16.83 -4.88
N LYS A 87 8.39 -16.47 -4.09
CA LYS A 87 7.85 -15.11 -4.01
C LYS A 87 8.22 -14.49 -2.66
N ILE A 88 9.00 -13.42 -2.69
CA ILE A 88 9.34 -12.63 -1.51
C ILE A 88 8.49 -11.36 -1.57
N CYS A 89 7.75 -11.07 -0.50
CA CYS A 89 6.97 -9.86 -0.38
C CYS A 89 7.87 -8.68 0.02
N LEU A 90 7.70 -7.56 -0.68
CA LEU A 90 8.31 -6.27 -0.33
C LEU A 90 7.25 -5.40 0.35
N VAL A 91 7.51 -5.07 1.61
CA VAL A 91 6.73 -4.11 2.39
C VAL A 91 7.55 -2.83 2.54
N VAL A 92 7.01 -1.71 2.07
CA VAL A 92 7.73 -0.43 2.04
C VAL A 92 7.37 0.38 3.28
N CYS A 93 8.36 0.66 4.12
CA CYS A 93 8.25 1.59 5.23
C CYS A 93 8.28 3.03 4.70
N LEU A 94 7.14 3.71 4.76
CA LEU A 94 7.00 5.11 4.34
C LEU A 94 7.65 6.06 5.35
N TYR A 95 7.49 5.78 6.64
CA TYR A 95 7.98 6.66 7.71
C TYR A 95 8.13 5.90 9.04
N ALA A 96 9.23 6.13 9.75
CA ALA A 96 9.38 5.70 11.14
C ALA A 96 9.03 6.89 12.04
N ILE A 97 7.95 6.78 12.80
CA ILE A 97 7.46 7.84 13.68
C ILE A 97 8.40 7.94 14.88
N PRO A 98 9.06 9.09 15.10
CA PRO A 98 9.91 9.27 16.27
C PRO A 98 9.14 9.15 17.58
N GLU A 99 9.74 8.60 18.64
CA GLU A 99 9.09 8.37 19.94
C GLU A 99 8.50 9.63 20.60
N TYR A 100 9.03 10.81 20.25
CA TYR A 100 8.55 12.08 20.78
C TYR A 100 7.34 12.64 20.02
N PHE A 101 6.88 12.00 18.94
CA PHE A 101 5.61 12.32 18.33
C PHE A 101 4.49 11.62 19.09
N ASP A 102 3.45 12.37 19.42
CA ASP A 102 2.25 11.83 20.04
C ASP A 102 1.03 12.02 19.13
N HIS A 103 0.73 13.26 18.76
CA HIS A 103 -0.40 13.57 17.89
C HIS A 103 0.01 13.60 16.41
N VAL A 104 -0.48 12.61 15.66
CA VAL A 104 -0.25 12.47 14.22
C VAL A 104 -1.57 12.42 13.46
N ILE A 105 -1.54 12.75 12.17
CA ILE A 105 -2.75 12.95 11.37
C ILE A 105 -2.60 12.23 10.04
N PHE A 106 -3.61 11.42 9.73
CA PHE A 106 -3.81 10.80 8.44
C PHE A 106 -4.88 11.59 7.70
N ASP A 107 -4.48 12.18 6.58
CA ASP A 107 -5.30 13.07 5.76
C ASP A 107 -5.59 12.34 4.45
N LEU A 108 -6.86 11.98 4.25
CA LEU A 108 -7.32 11.17 3.13
C LEU A 108 -8.21 12.00 2.22
N TYR A 109 -7.89 12.02 0.93
CA TYR A 109 -8.50 12.93 -0.04
C TYR A 109 -8.87 12.22 -1.33
N TRP A 110 -9.98 12.62 -1.95
CA TRP A 110 -10.43 12.15 -3.27
C TRP A 110 -11.25 13.22 -4.00
N GLY A 111 -11.40 13.08 -5.31
CA GLY A 111 -12.37 13.86 -6.09
C GLY A 111 -13.69 13.09 -6.28
N PHE A 112 -14.76 13.82 -6.58
CA PHE A 112 -16.07 13.24 -6.85
C PHE A 112 -16.08 12.49 -8.19
N PRO A 113 -16.82 11.38 -8.28
CA PRO A 113 -16.87 10.59 -9.50
C PRO A 113 -17.70 11.30 -10.58
N MET A 114 -17.31 11.11 -11.83
CA MET A 114 -18.08 11.57 -13.00
C MET A 114 -18.79 10.38 -13.65
N LYS A 115 -20.02 10.61 -14.11
CA LYS A 115 -20.79 9.69 -14.94
C LYS A 115 -20.87 10.25 -16.35
N GLU A 116 -20.53 9.41 -17.32
CA GLU A 116 -20.80 9.70 -18.73
C GLU A 116 -22.25 9.33 -19.05
N THR A 117 -23.02 10.29 -19.56
CA THR A 117 -24.40 10.09 -20.02
C THR A 117 -24.46 10.35 -21.52
N ARG A 118 -25.20 9.50 -22.25
CA ARG A 118 -25.44 9.70 -23.68
C ARG A 118 -26.64 10.64 -23.85
N SER A 119 -26.44 11.74 -24.56
CA SER A 119 -27.54 12.67 -24.87
C SER A 119 -28.34 12.15 -26.05
N LEU A 120 -29.67 12.05 -25.89
CA LEU A 120 -30.61 11.76 -26.98
C LEU A 120 -30.93 13.00 -27.83
N PHE A 121 -30.49 14.19 -27.40
CA PHE A 121 -30.80 15.48 -28.03
C PHE A 121 -29.65 16.07 -28.83
N SER A 122 -28.52 15.37 -29.02
CA SER A 122 -27.49 15.85 -29.96
C SER A 122 -27.95 15.55 -31.40
N PHE A 123 -28.84 16.41 -31.89
CA PHE A 123 -29.52 16.36 -33.19
C PHE A 123 -28.59 16.29 -34.43
N PHE A 124 -27.25 16.21 -34.25
CA PHE A 124 -26.25 16.17 -35.33
C PHE A 124 -25.10 15.17 -35.12
N GLY A 125 -25.23 14.21 -34.20
CA GLY A 125 -24.20 13.17 -33.97
C GLY A 125 -23.94 12.95 -32.49
N PHE A 126 -23.72 11.70 -32.10
CA PHE A 126 -23.59 11.24 -30.71
C PHE A 126 -22.66 12.12 -29.86
N GLY A 127 -23.22 12.87 -28.90
CA GLY A 127 -22.48 13.60 -27.87
C GLY A 127 -22.47 12.84 -26.54
N ILE A 128 -21.30 12.79 -25.88
CA ILE A 128 -21.15 12.30 -24.49
C ILE A 128 -21.22 13.51 -23.56
N ASN A 129 -22.19 13.52 -22.63
CA ASN A 129 -22.22 14.46 -21.52
C ASN A 129 -21.50 13.85 -20.31
N LYS A 130 -20.81 14.68 -19.52
CA LYS A 130 -20.21 14.27 -18.24
C LYS A 130 -20.89 15.02 -17.11
N GLU A 131 -21.50 14.28 -16.21
CA GLU A 131 -22.17 14.82 -15.03
C GLU A 131 -21.56 14.23 -13.76
N TYR A 132 -21.42 15.03 -12.71
CA TYR A 132 -20.95 14.51 -11.43
C TYR A 132 -22.00 13.59 -10.80
N GLN A 133 -21.58 12.41 -10.34
CA GLN A 133 -22.42 11.52 -9.54
C GLN A 133 -22.23 11.87 -8.06
N LEU A 134 -23.34 11.98 -7.33
CA LEU A 134 -23.29 12.12 -5.87
C LEU A 134 -22.99 10.76 -5.24
N ASP A 135 -21.70 10.46 -5.11
CA ASP A 135 -21.17 9.28 -4.43
C ASP A 135 -19.85 9.67 -3.77
N PHE A 136 -19.47 8.95 -2.73
CA PHE A 136 -18.39 9.34 -1.83
C PHE A 136 -17.47 8.16 -1.54
N LEU A 137 -16.25 8.48 -1.11
CA LEU A 137 -15.42 7.55 -0.39
C LEU A 137 -15.55 7.82 1.10
N ASP A 138 -15.29 6.81 1.89
CA ASP A 138 -15.23 6.87 3.34
C ASP A 138 -13.86 6.39 3.80
N ALA A 139 -13.20 7.26 4.56
CA ALA A 139 -12.01 6.90 5.31
C ALA A 139 -12.38 6.17 6.60
N SER A 140 -11.56 5.22 7.02
CA SER A 140 -11.74 4.53 8.30
C SER A 140 -10.40 4.08 8.86
N CYS A 141 -10.34 3.92 10.19
CA CYS A 141 -9.23 3.33 10.90
C CYS A 141 -9.68 2.03 11.55
N LEU A 142 -9.11 0.90 11.14
CA LEU A 142 -9.35 -0.40 11.77
C LEU A 142 -8.14 -0.77 12.64
N MET A 143 -8.39 -1.01 13.92
CA MET A 143 -7.40 -1.27 14.96
C MET A 143 -7.37 -2.77 15.27
N PHE A 144 -6.18 -3.33 15.42
CA PHE A 144 -5.98 -4.76 15.67
C PHE A 144 -4.97 -5.03 16.79
N CYS A 145 -5.23 -6.07 17.56
CA CYS A 145 -4.32 -6.66 18.55
C CYS A 145 -3.77 -7.96 17.95
N GLY A 146 -2.56 -7.91 17.36
CA GLY A 146 -2.12 -9.00 16.49
C GLY A 146 -3.13 -9.19 15.34
N PRO A 147 -3.57 -10.42 15.02
CA PRO A 147 -4.55 -10.68 13.97
C PRO A 147 -6.00 -10.41 14.38
N ASP A 148 -6.26 -10.10 15.65
CA ASP A 148 -7.62 -9.97 16.17
C ASP A 148 -8.10 -8.53 16.04
N HIS A 149 -9.28 -8.34 15.42
CA HIS A 149 -9.90 -7.03 15.31
C HIS A 149 -10.26 -6.51 16.71
N TYR A 150 -9.89 -5.26 16.98
CA TYR A 150 -10.20 -4.58 18.23
C TYR A 150 -11.33 -3.57 18.04
N LYS A 151 -11.20 -2.69 17.04
CA LYS A 151 -12.13 -1.57 16.87
C LYS A 151 -12.05 -0.97 15.48
N THR A 152 -13.19 -0.46 14.99
CA THR A 152 -13.27 0.38 13.80
C THR A 152 -13.70 1.79 14.18
N ILE A 153 -12.98 2.79 13.68
CA ILE A 153 -13.25 4.22 13.84
C ILE A 153 -13.52 4.81 12.45
N ASP A 154 -14.73 5.32 12.25
CA ASP A 154 -15.24 5.80 10.97
C ASP A 154 -15.87 7.20 11.09
N TYR A 155 -16.54 7.64 10.03
CA TYR A 155 -17.18 8.96 9.91
C TYR A 155 -18.19 9.29 11.02
N ILE A 156 -18.76 8.28 11.69
CA ILE A 156 -19.72 8.46 12.80
C ILE A 156 -18.99 8.87 14.08
N LYS A 157 -17.75 8.39 14.27
CA LYS A 157 -16.98 8.50 15.51
C LYS A 157 -16.18 9.82 15.57
N LYS A 158 -16.90 10.92 15.78
CA LYS A 158 -16.35 12.29 15.86
C LYS A 158 -15.74 12.68 17.22
N LYS A 159 -15.64 11.74 18.15
CA LYS A 159 -14.99 11.95 19.45
C LYS A 159 -13.86 10.96 19.56
N SER A 160 -12.76 11.36 20.21
CA SER A 160 -11.64 10.46 20.47
C SER A 160 -12.12 9.18 21.17
N GLU A 161 -11.79 8.05 20.57
CA GLU A 161 -12.05 6.71 21.08
C GLU A 161 -10.79 5.87 20.87
N ALA A 162 -10.24 5.33 21.95
CA ALA A 162 -8.97 4.59 21.94
C ALA A 162 -7.79 5.37 21.31
N GLY A 163 -7.72 6.68 21.56
CA GLY A 163 -6.67 7.56 21.05
C GLY A 163 -6.82 7.92 19.57
N VAL A 164 -7.97 7.62 18.94
CA VAL A 164 -8.24 7.93 17.53
C VAL A 164 -9.51 8.77 17.42
N GLU A 165 -9.45 9.85 16.63
CA GLU A 165 -10.57 10.73 16.35
C GLU A 165 -10.76 10.91 14.84
N HIS A 166 -11.99 10.80 14.35
CA HIS A 166 -12.32 11.03 12.95
C HIS A 166 -13.02 12.37 12.76
N SER A 167 -12.68 13.11 11.69
CA SER A 167 -13.28 14.41 11.39
C SER A 167 -14.78 14.43 11.07
N GLY A 168 -15.41 13.27 10.90
CA GLY A 168 -16.57 13.08 10.03
C GLY A 168 -16.36 13.52 8.57
N ASP A 169 -17.46 13.60 7.84
CA ASP A 169 -17.48 13.96 6.42
C ASP A 169 -17.10 15.43 6.19
N ARG A 170 -16.10 15.67 5.32
CA ARG A 170 -15.80 17.00 4.78
C ARG A 170 -15.84 16.95 3.27
N ASN A 171 -16.97 17.39 2.72
CA ASN A 171 -17.22 17.46 1.29
C ASN A 171 -17.20 18.92 0.83
N ASP A 172 -16.40 19.23 -0.18
CA ASP A 172 -16.40 20.52 -0.87
C ASP A 172 -17.06 20.35 -2.25
N TYR A 173 -18.32 20.77 -2.32
CA TYR A 173 -19.12 20.69 -3.54
C TYR A 173 -18.72 21.69 -4.61
N ALA A 174 -17.98 22.76 -4.28
CA ALA A 174 -17.49 23.72 -5.26
C ALA A 174 -16.26 23.15 -5.97
N SER A 175 -15.29 22.62 -5.21
CA SER A 175 -14.09 21.98 -5.76
C SER A 175 -14.30 20.52 -6.18
N LYS A 176 -15.48 19.94 -5.89
CA LYS A 176 -15.86 18.55 -6.22
C LYS A 176 -14.95 17.53 -5.56
N THR A 177 -14.66 17.73 -4.27
CA THR A 177 -13.70 16.91 -3.53
C THR A 177 -14.25 16.48 -2.19
N GLY A 178 -13.79 15.32 -1.72
CA GLY A 178 -14.07 14.80 -0.39
C GLY A 178 -12.78 14.58 0.38
N HIS A 179 -12.85 14.77 1.69
CA HIS A 179 -11.68 14.82 2.55
C HIS A 179 -12.00 14.39 3.97
N HIS A 180 -11.31 13.38 4.50
CA HIS A 180 -11.39 13.01 5.90
C HIS A 180 -10.02 13.16 6.57
N THR A 181 -10.00 13.57 7.83
CA THR A 181 -8.81 13.46 8.68
C THR A 181 -9.08 12.48 9.81
N ILE A 182 -8.09 11.62 10.07
CA ILE A 182 -8.07 10.73 11.22
C ILE A 182 -6.85 11.12 12.06
N ASP A 183 -7.15 11.68 13.22
CA ASP A 183 -6.18 12.14 14.20
C ASP A 183 -5.89 10.99 15.17
N VAL A 184 -4.61 10.75 15.46
CA VAL A 184 -4.15 9.65 16.32
C VAL A 184 -3.23 10.21 17.41
N HIS A 185 -3.58 9.97 18.66
CA HIS A 185 -2.78 10.24 19.86
C HIS A 185 -2.09 8.94 20.28
N LEU A 186 -0.83 8.78 19.87
CA LEU A 186 -0.08 7.53 19.97
C LEU A 186 0.10 7.03 21.41
N SER A 187 0.18 7.95 22.39
CA SER A 187 0.26 7.63 23.81
C SER A 187 -1.05 7.13 24.42
N GLU A 188 -2.18 7.43 23.78
CA GLU A 188 -3.53 7.01 24.22
C GLU A 188 -3.99 5.70 23.57
N ILE A 189 -3.24 5.18 22.58
CA ILE A 189 -3.53 3.89 21.96
C ILE A 189 -3.42 2.77 23.02
N PRO A 190 -4.44 1.89 23.15
CA PRO A 190 -4.37 0.77 24.09
C PRO A 190 -3.13 -0.10 23.86
N ARG A 191 -2.51 -0.55 24.95
CA ARG A 191 -1.19 -1.23 24.90
C ARG A 191 -1.16 -2.48 24.04
N ASP A 192 -2.29 -3.18 23.95
CA ASP A 192 -2.42 -4.45 23.21
C ASP A 192 -2.67 -4.21 21.71
N VAL A 193 -3.02 -2.99 21.30
CA VAL A 193 -3.20 -2.65 19.88
C VAL A 193 -1.83 -2.53 19.24
N THR A 194 -1.58 -3.38 18.24
CA THR A 194 -0.30 -3.47 17.54
C THR A 194 -0.35 -2.88 16.12
N HIS A 195 -1.54 -2.80 15.53
CA HIS A 195 -1.74 -2.31 14.16
C HIS A 195 -2.94 -1.36 14.07
N LEU A 196 -2.77 -0.29 13.29
CA LEU A 196 -3.84 0.56 12.80
C LEU A 196 -3.81 0.51 11.28
N PHE A 197 -4.96 0.38 10.65
CA PHE A 197 -5.12 0.31 9.20
C PHE A 197 -6.01 1.43 8.70
N PHE A 198 -5.50 2.19 7.74
CA PHE A 198 -6.22 3.31 7.17
C PHE A 198 -6.76 2.91 5.80
N THR A 199 -8.07 2.97 5.65
CA THR A 199 -8.77 2.49 4.45
C THR A 199 -9.50 3.63 3.76
N LEU A 200 -9.65 3.54 2.44
CA LEU A 200 -10.66 4.28 1.68
C LEU A 200 -11.61 3.27 1.05
N SER A 201 -12.91 3.48 1.20
CA SER A 201 -13.93 2.60 0.64
C SER A 201 -15.06 3.38 -0.01
N ALA A 202 -15.63 2.87 -1.10
CA ALA A 202 -16.75 3.52 -1.76
C ALA A 202 -18.06 3.29 -0.99
N TRP A 203 -18.82 4.37 -0.80
CA TRP A 203 -20.10 4.32 -0.12
C TRP A 203 -21.15 3.54 -0.92
N ASN A 204 -21.41 3.94 -2.18
CA ASN A 204 -22.38 3.25 -3.05
C ASN A 204 -21.73 2.53 -4.23
N SER A 205 -20.57 2.99 -4.70
CA SER A 205 -19.92 2.39 -5.86
C SER A 205 -19.46 0.96 -5.58
N PRO A 206 -19.59 0.04 -6.55
CA PRO A 206 -18.92 -1.27 -6.47
C PRO A 206 -17.39 -1.16 -6.65
N SER A 207 -16.89 0.02 -7.03
CA SER A 207 -15.48 0.23 -7.28
C SER A 207 -15.03 1.65 -6.92
N ILE A 208 -13.86 1.76 -6.30
CA ILE A 208 -13.18 3.04 -6.04
C ILE A 208 -12.52 3.64 -7.30
N ALA A 209 -12.40 2.88 -8.40
CA ALA A 209 -11.73 3.31 -9.62
C ALA A 209 -12.33 4.57 -10.27
N LYS A 210 -13.61 4.86 -10.02
CA LYS A 210 -14.29 6.04 -10.57
C LYS A 210 -14.00 7.34 -9.80
N PHE A 211 -13.35 7.25 -8.64
CA PHE A 211 -13.02 8.41 -7.82
C PHE A 211 -11.61 8.89 -8.18
N PRO A 212 -11.44 10.11 -8.71
CA PRO A 212 -10.13 10.59 -9.11
C PRO A 212 -9.25 10.90 -7.89
N ASN A 213 -7.96 10.61 -8.04
CA ASN A 213 -6.88 11.00 -7.13
C ASN A 213 -7.09 10.59 -5.64
N PRO A 214 -7.50 9.35 -5.31
CA PRO A 214 -7.51 8.92 -3.93
C PRO A 214 -6.08 8.93 -3.40
N SER A 215 -5.88 9.62 -2.28
CA SER A 215 -4.55 9.83 -1.72
C SER A 215 -4.59 9.89 -0.20
N LEU A 216 -3.45 9.58 0.40
CA LEU A 216 -3.20 9.70 1.83
C LEU A 216 -1.95 10.54 2.03
N LYS A 217 -2.03 11.48 2.97
CA LYS A 217 -0.90 12.24 3.50
C LYS A 217 -0.79 12.00 5.00
N PHE A 218 0.42 12.08 5.49
CA PHE A 218 0.73 11.93 6.91
C PHE A 218 1.42 13.19 7.43
N PHE A 219 0.96 13.65 8.60
CA PHE A 219 1.49 14.82 9.27
C PHE A 219 1.70 14.56 10.75
N GLU A 220 2.62 15.30 11.34
CA GLU A 220 2.62 15.54 12.78
C GLU A 220 1.81 16.82 13.06
N ALA A 221 0.97 16.79 14.10
CA ALA A 221 -0.09 17.77 14.26
C ALA A 221 0.40 19.21 14.46
N SER A 222 1.57 19.42 15.07
CA SER A 222 2.17 20.77 15.19
C SER A 222 2.81 21.27 13.89
N LYS A 223 2.99 20.40 12.88
CA LYS A 223 3.65 20.69 11.59
C LYS A 223 2.79 20.29 10.39
N ARG A 224 1.50 20.67 10.39
CA ARG A 224 0.54 20.36 9.30
C ARG A 224 0.99 20.84 7.91
N ASN A 225 1.89 21.82 7.80
CA ASN A 225 2.46 22.28 6.54
C ASN A 225 3.59 21.39 6.00
N LYS A 226 4.13 20.47 6.82
CA LYS A 226 5.19 19.55 6.44
C LYS A 226 4.61 18.15 6.26
N ASN A 227 4.34 17.80 5.01
CA ASN A 227 3.96 16.43 4.66
C ASN A 227 5.15 15.49 4.91
N LEU A 228 4.96 14.49 5.76
CA LEU A 228 6.00 13.54 6.16
C LEU A 228 6.03 12.29 5.27
N CYS A 229 4.88 11.89 4.71
CA CYS A 229 4.80 10.94 3.60
C CYS A 229 3.48 11.05 2.84
N LYS A 230 3.51 10.77 1.53
CA LYS A 230 2.35 10.76 0.63
C LYS A 230 2.31 9.45 -0.14
N THR A 231 1.12 8.86 -0.25
CA THR A 231 0.84 7.81 -1.23
C THR A 231 -0.43 8.16 -2.01
N SER A 232 -0.52 7.70 -3.25
CA SER A 232 -1.66 7.92 -4.13
C SER A 232 -1.91 6.67 -4.96
N PHE A 233 -3.18 6.28 -5.07
CA PHE A 233 -3.57 5.05 -5.74
C PHE A 233 -4.38 5.38 -7.00
N SER A 234 -3.68 5.76 -8.07
CA SER A 234 -4.31 6.06 -9.36
C SER A 234 -4.86 4.83 -10.09
N HIS A 235 -4.45 3.62 -9.67
CA HIS A 235 -4.80 2.33 -10.30
C HIS A 235 -5.66 1.45 -9.40
N ALA A 236 -6.31 2.02 -8.39
CA ALA A 236 -7.14 1.25 -7.48
C ALA A 236 -8.28 0.58 -8.29
N GLY A 237 -8.15 -0.73 -8.49
CA GLY A 237 -8.92 -1.51 -9.46
C GLY A 237 -10.40 -1.66 -9.11
N ASN A 238 -11.05 -2.62 -9.76
CA ASN A 238 -12.48 -2.96 -9.60
C ASN A 238 -12.81 -3.52 -8.20
N SER A 239 -12.62 -2.73 -7.14
CA SER A 239 -12.83 -3.13 -5.75
C SER A 239 -13.44 -2.01 -4.93
N GLN A 240 -14.23 -2.38 -3.92
CA GLN A 240 -14.98 -1.43 -3.08
C GLN A 240 -14.08 -0.66 -2.11
N ALA A 241 -12.92 -1.19 -1.75
CA ALA A 241 -12.00 -0.53 -0.86
C ALA A 241 -10.53 -0.79 -1.20
N VAL A 242 -9.69 0.11 -0.68
CA VAL A 242 -8.24 -0.01 -0.64
C VAL A 242 -7.76 0.26 0.78
N ILE A 243 -6.83 -0.57 1.24
CA ILE A 243 -6.05 -0.34 2.44
C ILE A 243 -4.89 0.57 2.03
N MET A 244 -4.95 1.83 2.44
CA MET A 244 -4.00 2.86 2.00
C MET A 244 -2.63 2.65 2.65
N CYS A 245 -2.62 2.45 3.96
CA CYS A 245 -1.41 2.17 4.74
C CYS A 245 -1.76 1.44 6.03
N SER A 246 -0.73 0.87 6.66
CA SER A 246 -0.80 0.42 8.05
C SER A 246 0.21 1.16 8.92
N VAL A 247 -0.11 1.31 10.19
CA VAL A 247 0.77 1.83 11.23
C VAL A 247 0.95 0.72 12.23
N SER A 248 2.17 0.20 12.33
CA SER A 248 2.46 -0.97 13.15
C SER A 248 3.58 -0.68 14.13
N LYS A 249 3.46 -1.22 15.34
CA LYS A 249 4.47 -1.06 16.38
C LYS A 249 5.54 -2.14 16.24
N SER A 250 6.80 -1.75 16.12
CA SER A 250 7.95 -2.66 16.06
C SER A 250 9.08 -2.12 16.92
N SER A 251 9.53 -2.92 17.89
CA SER A 251 10.61 -2.55 18.84
C SER A 251 10.37 -1.20 19.52
N GLY A 252 9.13 -0.95 19.98
CA GLY A 252 8.73 0.26 20.70
C GLY A 252 8.30 1.44 19.81
N ASN A 253 8.74 1.49 18.56
CA ASN A 253 8.48 2.59 17.63
C ASN A 253 7.34 2.27 16.66
N TRP A 254 6.51 3.27 16.37
CA TRP A 254 5.48 3.17 15.34
C TRP A 254 6.08 3.41 13.96
N LYS A 255 5.74 2.55 13.01
CA LYS A 255 6.17 2.67 11.61
C LYS A 255 4.98 2.62 10.69
N ILE A 256 5.02 3.44 9.64
CA ILE A 256 4.00 3.52 8.60
C ILE A 256 4.47 2.70 7.42
N PHE A 257 3.64 1.75 6.98
CA PHE A 257 3.90 0.89 5.83
C PHE A 257 2.88 1.14 4.73
N GLU A 258 3.36 1.20 3.50
CA GLU A 258 2.49 1.21 2.32
C GLU A 258 1.76 -0.13 2.19
N SER A 259 0.52 -0.11 1.72
CA SER A 259 -0.24 -1.33 1.45
C SER A 259 -0.80 -1.33 0.03
N GLY A 260 -1.82 -0.53 -0.29
CA GLY A 260 -2.48 -0.58 -1.61
C GLY A 260 -3.31 -1.84 -1.85
N ILE A 261 -3.49 -2.69 -0.84
CA ILE A 261 -4.24 -3.94 -0.95
C ILE A 261 -5.75 -3.65 -1.08
N LEU A 262 -6.39 -4.31 -2.03
CA LEU A 262 -7.81 -4.15 -2.33
C LEU A 262 -8.68 -5.07 -1.45
N SER A 263 -9.90 -4.64 -1.14
CA SER A 263 -10.89 -5.43 -0.39
C SER A 263 -12.33 -5.14 -0.82
N ALA A 264 -13.20 -6.13 -0.66
CA ALA A 264 -14.62 -6.06 -1.03
C ALA A 264 -15.52 -5.42 0.04
N GLY A 265 -14.95 -4.89 1.13
CA GLY A 265 -15.70 -4.23 2.21
C GLY A 265 -15.87 -2.73 2.01
N ASN A 266 -16.71 -2.09 2.81
CA ASN A 266 -16.81 -0.63 2.89
C ASN A 266 -17.42 -0.16 4.22
N ALA A 267 -17.68 1.13 4.36
CA ALA A 267 -18.27 1.72 5.56
C ALA A 267 -19.67 1.19 5.95
N LYS A 268 -20.32 0.40 5.08
CA LYS A 268 -21.59 -0.29 5.40
C LYS A 268 -21.40 -1.73 5.85
N ASP A 269 -20.27 -2.34 5.50
CA ASP A 269 -19.89 -3.70 5.86
C ASP A 269 -18.36 -3.83 5.90
N TYR A 270 -17.81 -3.78 7.11
CA TYR A 270 -16.38 -3.90 7.37
C TYR A 270 -15.87 -5.35 7.40
N GLY A 271 -16.75 -6.36 7.42
CA GLY A 271 -16.35 -7.77 7.55
C GLY A 271 -15.28 -8.18 6.53
N PRO A 272 -15.45 -7.92 5.22
CA PRO A 272 -14.43 -8.26 4.23
C PRO A 272 -13.10 -7.48 4.42
N LEU A 273 -13.16 -6.24 4.89
CA LEU A 273 -11.95 -5.45 5.21
C LEU A 273 -11.20 -6.06 6.39
N GLU A 274 -11.92 -6.45 7.44
CA GLU A 274 -11.36 -7.12 8.62
C GLU A 274 -10.71 -8.46 8.25
N GLU A 275 -11.36 -9.26 7.39
CA GLU A 275 -10.78 -10.52 6.89
C GLU A 275 -9.52 -10.29 6.05
N THR A 276 -9.53 -9.31 5.13
CA THR A 276 -8.36 -8.96 4.32
C THR A 276 -7.19 -8.56 5.23
N ILE A 277 -7.45 -7.69 6.20
CA ILE A 277 -6.44 -7.20 7.14
C ILE A 277 -5.90 -8.33 8.02
N THR A 278 -6.77 -9.20 8.53
CA THR A 278 -6.37 -10.36 9.33
C THR A 278 -5.42 -11.27 8.56
N LYS A 279 -5.69 -11.51 7.27
CA LYS A 279 -4.81 -12.29 6.39
C LYS A 279 -3.46 -11.61 6.19
N LEU A 280 -3.44 -10.29 6.00
CA LEU A 280 -2.19 -9.51 5.90
C LEU A 280 -1.35 -9.59 7.18
N ILE A 281 -1.95 -9.45 8.36
CA ILE A 281 -1.20 -9.57 9.61
C ILE A 281 -0.61 -10.98 9.75
N LYS A 282 -1.39 -12.01 9.45
CA LYS A 282 -0.94 -13.42 9.50
C LYS A 282 0.16 -13.74 8.49
N SER A 283 0.25 -13.01 7.38
CA SER A 283 1.34 -13.16 6.41
C SER A 283 2.61 -12.39 6.80
N GLY A 284 2.60 -11.58 7.85
CA GLY A 284 3.69 -10.64 8.18
C GLY A 284 3.69 -9.37 7.32
N TYR A 285 2.54 -9.14 6.64
CA TYR A 285 2.30 -8.36 5.43
C TYR A 285 2.98 -8.97 4.20
#